data_AF-A0A8C9JD15-F1
#
_entry.id   AF-A0A8C9JD15-F1
#
_cell.length_a   1.000
_cell.length_b   1.000
_cell.length_c   1.000
_cell.angle_alpha   90.00
_cell.angle_beta   90.00
_cell.angle_gamma   90.00
#
_symmetry.space_group_name_H-M   'P 1'
#
loop_
_entity.id
_entity.type
_entity.pdbx_description
1 polymer ?
#
loop_
_entity_poly.entity_id
_entity_poly.type
_entity_poly.pdbx_seq_one_letter_code
_entity_poly.pdbx_strand_id
1 'polypeptide(L)'
;MLDFYLIIHFLLPVIQCLIGVLANGIIVIVNGIELIKQRKMIPLDLLLSCLAISRICLQSFIFYINLVTLSLIDFLPLVKNFAVFMFVNEMGLWLATWLGVFYCAKISPIAHPLFFWLKMRISKLVPWLIIGSLLFASVPLVFYSKHTWVLSQEGLLRLFSPNATTQIKETSDLQIVFLARFSPPFVIFLISTLLLVFSLGRHTWQMRNTATGTRDGSTGVHVSALLSILSFLVLYLSHYMTAALLSSHIFELRSFMFLFCILVFGSYPSGHSIILISGNPKLKQNAKKFLLHGQCCQ
;
A
#
# COMPACT_ATOMS: atom_id res chain seq x y z
N MET A 1 -33.78 4.75 -6.39
CA MET A 1 -32.79 4.14 -5.47
C MET A 1 -31.52 3.69 -6.20
N LEU A 2 -31.64 3.02 -7.35
CA LEU A 2 -30.49 2.56 -8.14
C LEU A 2 -29.54 3.69 -8.57
N ASP A 3 -30.07 4.85 -8.98
CA ASP A 3 -29.25 5.99 -9.41
C ASP A 3 -28.43 6.62 -8.28
N PHE A 4 -29.04 6.80 -7.10
CA PHE A 4 -28.35 7.36 -5.93
C PHE A 4 -27.22 6.46 -5.44
N TYR A 5 -27.45 5.15 -5.47
CA TYR A 5 -26.45 4.14 -5.17
C TYR A 5 -25.25 4.21 -6.11
N LEU A 6 -25.49 4.28 -7.43
CA LEU A 6 -24.43 4.41 -8.43
C LEU A 6 -23.65 5.71 -8.29
N ILE A 7 -24.34 6.82 -7.97
CA ILE A 7 -23.71 8.12 -7.71
C ILE A 7 -22.75 8.03 -6.50
N ILE A 8 -23.18 7.41 -5.40
CA ILE A 8 -22.30 7.23 -4.22
C ILE A 8 -21.08 6.37 -4.59
N HIS A 9 -21.30 5.26 -5.29
CA HIS A 9 -20.23 4.37 -5.73
C HIS A 9 -19.29 4.99 -6.77
N PHE A 10 -19.70 6.06 -7.44
CA PHE A 10 -18.83 6.86 -8.31
C PHE A 10 -18.06 7.95 -7.54
N LEU A 11 -18.74 8.67 -6.64
CA LEU A 11 -18.13 9.76 -5.86
C LEU A 11 -17.04 9.26 -4.92
N LEU A 12 -17.24 8.11 -4.27
CA LEU A 12 -16.27 7.56 -3.31
C LEU A 12 -14.90 7.26 -3.97
N PRO A 13 -14.81 6.53 -5.11
CA PRO A 13 -13.55 6.35 -5.83
C PRO A 13 -12.92 7.65 -6.33
N VAL A 14 -13.72 8.64 -6.75
CA VAL A 14 -13.20 9.96 -7.16
C VAL A 14 -12.49 10.63 -5.97
N ILE A 15 -13.17 10.73 -4.83
CA ILE A 15 -12.62 11.31 -3.60
C ILE A 15 -11.34 10.56 -3.19
N GLN A 16 -11.39 9.23 -3.19
CA GLN A 16 -10.27 8.39 -2.82
C GLN A 16 -9.08 8.55 -3.77
N CYS A 17 -9.33 8.70 -5.07
CA CYS A 17 -8.31 8.95 -6.08
C CYS A 17 -7.66 10.31 -5.86
N LEU A 18 -8.45 11.36 -5.70
CA LEU A 18 -7.95 12.71 -5.44
C LEU A 18 -7.10 12.76 -4.18
N ILE A 19 -7.62 12.23 -3.06
CA ILE A 19 -6.90 12.17 -1.79
C ILE A 19 -5.61 11.35 -1.94
N GLY A 20 -5.67 10.19 -2.60
CA GLY A 20 -4.52 9.32 -2.83
C GLY A 20 -3.43 10.01 -3.65
N VAL A 21 -3.79 10.64 -4.77
CA VAL A 21 -2.84 11.36 -5.63
C VAL A 21 -2.26 12.58 -4.90
N LEU A 22 -3.08 13.35 -4.18
CA LEU A 22 -2.61 14.51 -3.43
C LEU A 22 -1.64 14.12 -2.30
N ALA A 23 -2.03 13.16 -1.45
CA ALA A 23 -1.21 12.74 -0.32
C ALA A 23 0.13 12.14 -0.78
N ASN A 24 0.10 11.23 -1.76
CA ASN A 24 1.32 10.65 -2.31
C ASN A 24 2.15 11.68 -3.09
N GLY A 25 1.50 12.59 -3.82
CA GLY A 25 2.14 13.68 -4.54
C GLY A 25 2.94 14.59 -3.62
N ILE A 26 2.38 14.96 -2.45
CA ILE A 26 3.10 15.75 -1.44
C ILE A 26 4.37 15.04 -1.00
N ILE A 27 4.33 13.73 -0.75
CA ILE A 27 5.50 12.94 -0.34
C ILE A 27 6.60 13.01 -1.42
N VAL A 28 6.24 12.78 -2.69
CA VAL A 28 7.18 12.83 -3.82
C VAL A 28 7.77 14.22 -3.98
N ILE A 29 6.95 15.28 -3.94
CA ILE A 29 7.39 16.66 -4.10
C ILE A 29 8.35 17.05 -2.97
N VAL A 30 7.99 16.78 -1.72
CA VAL A 30 8.82 17.12 -0.54
C VAL A 30 10.19 16.46 -0.63
N ASN A 31 10.22 15.15 -0.91
CA ASN A 31 11.47 14.41 -1.01
C ASN A 31 12.27 14.81 -2.26
N GLY A 32 11.59 15.13 -3.38
CA GLY A 32 12.21 15.59 -4.62
C GLY A 32 12.88 16.97 -4.49
N ILE A 33 12.23 17.91 -3.81
CA ILE A 33 12.83 19.22 -3.52
C ILE A 33 14.11 19.06 -2.69
N GLU A 34 14.10 18.15 -1.72
CA GLU A 34 15.27 17.90 -0.89
C GLU A 34 16.41 17.22 -1.66
N LEU A 35 16.08 16.29 -2.56
CA LEU A 35 17.05 15.70 -3.49
C LEU A 35 17.72 16.78 -4.34
N ILE A 36 16.96 17.73 -4.88
CA ILE A 36 17.50 18.83 -5.69
C ILE A 36 18.40 19.73 -4.84
N LYS A 37 17.95 20.09 -3.62
CA LYS A 37 18.69 21.00 -2.72
C LYS A 37 19.97 20.39 -2.15
N GLN A 38 19.91 19.15 -1.67
CA GLN A 38 21.02 18.49 -0.98
C GLN A 38 21.87 17.61 -1.90
N ARG A 39 21.46 17.41 -3.17
CA ARG A 39 22.09 16.51 -4.16
C ARG A 39 22.24 15.06 -3.69
N LYS A 40 21.59 14.69 -2.60
CA LYS A 40 21.67 13.37 -1.96
C LYS A 40 20.32 13.05 -1.34
N MET A 41 19.81 11.85 -1.60
CA MET A 41 18.62 11.34 -0.91
C MET A 41 19.00 10.50 0.29
N ILE A 42 18.33 10.75 1.42
CA ILE A 42 18.36 9.85 2.57
C ILE A 42 17.64 8.55 2.17
N PRO A 43 18.14 7.36 2.54
CA PRO A 43 17.54 6.10 2.12
C PRO A 43 16.05 5.95 2.46
N LEU A 44 15.62 6.47 3.63
CA LEU A 44 14.21 6.49 4.00
C LEU A 44 13.37 7.33 3.03
N ASP A 45 13.85 8.54 2.67
CA ASP A 45 13.14 9.43 1.75
C ASP A 45 13.08 8.83 0.34
N LEU A 46 14.13 8.11 -0.09
CA LEU A 46 14.10 7.33 -1.35
C LEU A 46 13.02 6.25 -1.31
N LEU A 47 12.99 5.43 -0.25
CA LEU A 47 11.99 4.37 -0.10
C LEU A 47 10.55 4.93 -0.08
N LEU A 48 10.34 6.03 0.65
CA LEU A 48 9.06 6.73 0.70
C LEU A 48 8.64 7.30 -0.66
N SER A 49 9.61 7.82 -1.44
CA SER A 49 9.34 8.35 -2.78
C SER A 49 8.94 7.24 -3.75
N CYS A 50 9.70 6.13 -3.79
CA CYS A 50 9.36 4.97 -4.61
C CYS A 50 7.99 4.40 -4.23
N LEU A 51 7.71 4.28 -2.92
CA LEU A 51 6.42 3.84 -2.43
C LEU A 51 5.31 4.79 -2.90
N ALA A 52 5.46 6.10 -2.69
CA ALA A 52 4.46 7.09 -3.09
C ALA A 52 4.17 7.08 -4.60
N ILE A 53 5.21 6.94 -5.45
CA ILE A 53 5.04 6.79 -6.91
C ILE A 53 4.23 5.54 -7.23
N SER A 54 4.59 4.38 -6.65
CA SER A 54 3.85 3.13 -6.85
C SER A 54 2.38 3.26 -6.43
N ARG A 55 2.09 4.04 -5.37
CA ARG A 55 0.72 4.29 -4.91
C ARG A 55 -0.07 5.20 -5.81
N ILE A 56 0.54 6.24 -6.40
CA ILE A 56 -0.11 7.08 -7.41
C ILE A 56 -0.52 6.21 -8.61
N CYS A 57 0.41 5.38 -9.12
CA CYS A 57 0.12 4.47 -10.22
C CYS A 57 -1.00 3.48 -9.85
N LEU A 58 -0.93 2.86 -8.66
CA LEU A 58 -1.95 1.91 -8.19
C LEU A 58 -3.32 2.59 -8.04
N GLN A 59 -3.36 3.80 -7.49
CA GLN A 59 -4.59 4.56 -7.30
C GLN A 59 -5.26 4.87 -8.65
N SER A 60 -4.47 5.26 -9.66
CA SER A 60 -4.97 5.49 -11.02
C SER A 60 -5.57 4.22 -11.65
N PHE A 61 -4.91 3.07 -11.48
CA PHE A 61 -5.45 1.79 -11.96
C PHE A 61 -6.75 1.41 -11.25
N ILE A 62 -6.81 1.57 -9.93
CA ILE A 62 -8.03 1.26 -9.15
C ILE A 62 -9.17 2.19 -9.56
N PHE A 63 -8.89 3.48 -9.75
CA PHE A 63 -9.90 4.42 -10.25
C PHE A 63 -10.41 3.98 -11.62
N TYR A 64 -9.51 3.59 -12.53
CA TYR A 64 -9.89 3.06 -13.84
C TYR A 64 -10.74 1.78 -13.74
N ILE A 65 -10.40 0.84 -12.85
CA ILE A 65 -11.22 -0.37 -12.57
C ILE A 65 -12.64 0.02 -12.11
N ASN A 66 -12.77 1.05 -11.27
CA ASN A 66 -14.09 1.54 -10.84
C ASN A 66 -14.90 2.11 -12.03
N LEU A 67 -14.27 2.87 -12.92
CA LEU A 67 -14.95 3.41 -14.12
C LEU A 67 -15.43 2.30 -15.05
N VAL A 68 -14.61 1.27 -15.26
CA VAL A 68 -14.99 0.09 -16.06
C VAL A 68 -16.13 -0.69 -15.38
N THR A 69 -16.07 -0.87 -14.07
CA THR A 69 -17.12 -1.57 -13.29
C THR A 69 -18.47 -0.84 -13.34
N LEU A 70 -18.44 0.49 -13.41
CA LEU A 70 -19.62 1.33 -13.58
C LEU A 70 -20.06 1.47 -15.05
N SER A 71 -19.41 0.76 -15.98
CA SER A 71 -19.68 0.83 -17.42
C SER A 71 -19.52 2.22 -18.03
N LEU A 72 -18.67 3.07 -17.43
CA LEU A 72 -18.38 4.42 -17.92
C LEU A 72 -17.28 4.45 -18.98
N ILE A 73 -16.41 3.42 -19.02
CA ILE A 73 -15.31 3.29 -19.97
C ILE A 73 -15.15 1.81 -20.38
N ASP A 74 -14.61 1.58 -21.59
CA ASP A 74 -14.26 0.26 -22.11
C ASP A 74 -13.29 -0.51 -21.22
N PHE A 75 -13.52 -1.82 -21.08
CA PHE A 75 -12.67 -2.73 -20.31
C PHE A 75 -11.42 -3.21 -21.08
N LEU A 76 -11.37 -3.06 -22.40
CA LEU A 76 -10.28 -3.59 -23.24
C LEU A 76 -8.89 -3.04 -22.87
N PRO A 77 -8.71 -1.74 -22.57
CA PRO A 77 -7.43 -1.23 -22.10
C PRO A 77 -7.03 -1.75 -20.70
N LEU A 78 -8.01 -2.11 -19.85
CA LEU A 78 -7.74 -2.72 -18.54
C LEU A 78 -7.09 -4.08 -18.71
N VAL A 79 -7.65 -4.90 -19.60
CA VAL A 79 -7.13 -6.23 -19.94
C VAL A 79 -5.70 -6.13 -20.46
N LYS A 80 -5.44 -5.21 -21.41
CA LYS A 80 -4.11 -5.02 -21.99
C LYS A 80 -3.05 -4.62 -20.95
N ASN A 81 -3.44 -3.81 -19.97
CA ASN A 81 -2.51 -3.25 -18.98
C ASN A 81 -2.51 -4.01 -17.64
N PHE A 82 -3.16 -5.18 -17.56
CA PHE A 82 -3.28 -5.93 -16.32
C PHE A 82 -1.92 -6.33 -15.70
N ALA A 83 -0.91 -6.64 -16.52
CA ALA A 83 0.45 -6.95 -16.06
C ALA A 83 1.06 -5.77 -15.32
N VAL A 84 0.88 -4.56 -15.86
CA VAL A 84 1.41 -3.34 -15.29
C VAL A 84 0.72 -3.07 -13.94
N PHE A 85 -0.60 -3.28 -13.87
CA PHE A 85 -1.33 -3.19 -12.60
C PHE A 85 -0.79 -4.17 -11.56
N MET A 86 -0.62 -5.44 -11.93
CA MET A 86 -0.07 -6.49 -11.05
C MET A 86 1.34 -6.16 -10.57
N PHE A 87 2.21 -5.74 -11.49
CA PHE A 87 3.56 -5.28 -11.22
C PHE A 87 3.55 -4.11 -10.21
N VAL A 88 2.77 -3.07 -10.47
CA VAL A 88 2.70 -1.88 -9.59
C VAL A 88 2.19 -2.26 -8.20
N ASN A 89 1.19 -3.13 -8.11
CA ASN A 89 0.64 -3.59 -6.83
C ASN A 89 1.71 -4.37 -6.04
N GLU A 90 2.38 -5.32 -6.69
CA GLU A 90 3.41 -6.14 -6.07
C GLU A 90 4.62 -5.31 -5.62
N MET A 91 5.07 -4.37 -6.44
CA MET A 91 6.09 -3.39 -6.05
C MET A 91 5.67 -2.61 -4.81
N GLY A 92 4.44 -2.09 -4.79
CA GLY A 92 3.91 -1.33 -3.67
C GLY A 92 3.87 -2.12 -2.36
N LEU A 93 3.58 -3.43 -2.43
CA LEU A 93 3.58 -4.33 -1.28
C LEU A 93 4.99 -4.61 -0.76
N TRP A 94 5.96 -4.87 -1.64
CA TRP A 94 7.36 -5.04 -1.25
C TRP A 94 7.93 -3.76 -0.64
N LEU A 95 7.70 -2.60 -1.26
CA LEU A 95 8.17 -1.31 -0.74
C LEU A 95 7.57 -0.99 0.64
N ALA A 96 6.27 -1.28 0.85
CA ALA A 96 5.64 -1.15 2.16
C ALA A 96 6.23 -2.13 3.20
N THR A 97 6.56 -3.35 2.77
CA THR A 97 7.24 -4.36 3.60
C THR A 97 8.59 -3.86 4.08
N TRP A 98 9.42 -3.35 3.15
CA TRP A 98 10.72 -2.78 3.50
C TRP A 98 10.61 -1.55 4.38
N LEU A 99 9.56 -0.74 4.23
CA LEU A 99 9.29 0.38 5.12
C LEU A 99 8.99 -0.11 6.55
N GLY A 100 8.14 -1.13 6.69
CA GLY A 100 7.87 -1.79 7.96
C GLY A 100 9.14 -2.36 8.62
N VAL A 101 9.99 -3.04 7.84
CA VAL A 101 11.28 -3.58 8.31
C VAL A 101 12.23 -2.45 8.72
N PHE A 102 12.28 -1.36 7.95
CA PHE A 102 13.10 -0.20 8.27
C PHE A 102 12.69 0.44 9.59
N TYR A 103 11.39 0.66 9.79
CA TYR A 103 10.87 1.20 11.04
C TYR A 103 11.10 0.25 12.21
N CYS A 104 10.84 -1.05 12.02
CA CYS A 104 11.14 -2.05 13.02
C CYS A 104 12.61 -1.96 13.44
N ALA A 105 13.55 -2.05 12.50
CA ALA A 105 15.00 -2.01 12.72
C ALA A 105 15.52 -0.72 13.39
N LYS A 106 14.89 0.43 13.13
CA LYS A 106 15.35 1.71 13.66
C LYS A 106 14.77 2.06 15.02
N ILE A 107 13.50 1.70 15.25
CA ILE A 107 12.74 2.18 16.40
C ILE A 107 12.75 1.17 17.55
N SER A 108 12.73 -0.13 17.25
CA SER A 108 12.59 -1.15 18.30
C SER A 108 13.83 -1.21 19.22
N PRO A 109 13.67 -1.16 20.56
CA PRO A 109 14.78 -1.31 21.52
C PRO A 109 15.28 -2.76 21.72
N ILE A 110 14.99 -3.71 20.83
CA ILE A 110 15.36 -5.12 21.01
C ILE A 110 16.88 -5.29 20.96
N ALA A 111 17.48 -5.73 22.07
CA ALA A 111 18.89 -6.06 22.20
C ALA A 111 19.22 -7.47 21.64
N HIS A 112 18.90 -7.71 20.37
CA HIS A 112 19.21 -8.98 19.68
C HIS A 112 20.30 -8.75 18.61
N PRO A 113 21.30 -9.65 18.43
CA PRO A 113 22.39 -9.47 17.48
C PRO A 113 21.94 -9.19 16.03
N LEU A 114 20.91 -9.91 15.56
CA LEU A 114 20.31 -9.67 14.23
C LEU A 114 19.76 -8.25 14.09
N PHE A 115 19.13 -7.74 15.15
CA PHE A 115 18.53 -6.42 15.14
C PHE A 115 19.60 -5.32 15.15
N PHE A 116 20.68 -5.51 15.91
CA PHE A 116 21.85 -4.64 15.86
C PHE A 116 22.50 -4.61 14.47
N TRP A 117 22.70 -5.79 13.88
CA TRP A 117 23.23 -5.92 12.52
C TRP A 117 22.34 -5.20 11.50
N LEU A 118 21.03 -5.42 11.57
CA LEU A 118 20.05 -4.80 10.68
C LEU A 118 20.03 -3.28 10.86
N LYS A 119 20.01 -2.76 12.09
CA LYS A 119 20.03 -1.33 12.41
C LYS A 119 21.21 -0.60 11.77
N MET A 120 22.38 -1.25 11.72
CA MET A 120 23.62 -0.69 11.14
C MET A 120 23.63 -0.74 9.61
N ARG A 121 23.04 -1.78 9.01
CA ARG A 121 23.11 -2.02 7.55
C ARG A 121 21.89 -1.55 6.78
N ILE A 122 20.71 -1.45 7.40
CA ILE A 122 19.44 -1.25 6.70
C ILE A 122 19.45 -0.01 5.81
N SER A 123 20.01 1.11 6.26
CA SER A 123 20.12 2.34 5.47
C SER A 123 20.93 2.15 4.18
N LYS A 124 21.97 1.30 4.20
CA LYS A 124 22.77 0.96 3.01
C LYS A 124 22.08 -0.09 2.13
N LEU A 125 21.22 -0.92 2.72
CA LEU A 125 20.50 -1.98 2.02
C LEU A 125 19.28 -1.46 1.26
N VAL A 126 18.67 -0.35 1.67
CA VAL A 126 17.43 0.17 1.05
C VAL A 126 17.48 0.23 -0.49
N PRO A 127 18.51 0.80 -1.15
CA PRO A 127 18.57 0.80 -2.61
C PRO A 127 18.57 -0.62 -3.22
N TRP A 128 19.29 -1.56 -2.59
CA TRP A 128 19.32 -2.96 -3.00
C TRP A 128 17.99 -3.67 -2.77
N LEU A 129 17.28 -3.35 -1.70
CA LEU A 129 15.93 -3.86 -1.44
C LEU A 129 14.93 -3.36 -2.49
N ILE A 130 15.04 -2.09 -2.89
CA ILE A 130 14.22 -1.52 -3.98
C ILE A 130 14.51 -2.25 -5.29
N ILE A 131 15.79 -2.45 -5.65
CA ILE A 131 16.18 -3.17 -6.86
C ILE A 131 15.72 -4.64 -6.80
N GLY A 132 15.87 -5.31 -5.66
CA GLY A 132 15.40 -6.68 -5.47
C GLY A 132 13.89 -6.81 -5.64
N SER A 133 13.14 -5.83 -5.13
CA SER A 133 11.69 -5.74 -5.35
C SER A 133 11.38 -5.55 -6.83
N LEU A 134 12.12 -4.65 -7.49
CA LEU A 134 12.01 -4.36 -8.93
C LEU A 134 12.18 -5.62 -9.79
N LEU A 135 13.18 -6.44 -9.45
CA LEU A 135 13.45 -7.69 -10.15
C LEU A 135 12.38 -8.73 -9.84
N PHE A 136 11.99 -8.89 -8.57
CA PHE A 136 11.02 -9.92 -8.18
C PHE A 136 9.63 -9.70 -8.81
N ALA A 137 9.13 -8.47 -8.77
CA ALA A 137 7.82 -8.16 -9.34
C ALA A 137 7.82 -8.02 -10.87
N SER A 138 8.99 -7.96 -11.52
CA SER A 138 9.10 -8.05 -12.99
C SER A 138 9.12 -9.49 -13.52
N VAL A 139 9.33 -10.51 -12.67
CA VAL A 139 9.34 -11.93 -13.08
C VAL A 139 8.09 -12.33 -13.91
N PRO A 140 6.85 -11.97 -13.56
CA PRO A 140 5.66 -12.32 -14.35
C PRO A 140 5.64 -11.66 -15.72
N LEU A 141 6.17 -10.44 -15.81
CA LEU A 141 6.24 -9.68 -17.06
C LEU A 141 7.17 -10.35 -18.08
N VAL A 142 8.24 -11.01 -17.58
CA VAL A 142 9.30 -11.59 -18.41
C VAL A 142 9.12 -13.09 -18.65
N PHE A 143 8.85 -13.87 -17.61
CA PHE A 143 8.90 -15.34 -17.67
C PHE A 143 7.56 -16.02 -18.00
N TYR A 144 6.45 -15.33 -17.77
CA TYR A 144 5.11 -15.93 -17.83
C TYR A 144 4.30 -15.51 -19.08
N SER A 145 5.01 -15.13 -20.15
CA SER A 145 4.46 -14.36 -21.29
C SER A 145 3.45 -15.06 -22.20
N LYS A 146 3.03 -16.30 -21.91
CA LYS A 146 1.93 -16.94 -22.64
C LYS A 146 0.88 -17.60 -21.74
N HIS A 147 1.24 -18.54 -20.87
CA HIS A 147 0.22 -19.40 -20.26
C HIS A 147 -0.57 -18.75 -19.11
N THR A 148 0.09 -18.15 -18.11
CA THR A 148 -0.62 -17.49 -17.00
C THR A 148 -1.06 -16.06 -17.35
N TRP A 149 -0.39 -15.43 -18.31
CA TRP A 149 -0.83 -14.15 -18.90
C TRP A 149 -2.19 -14.30 -19.58
N VAL A 150 -2.32 -15.28 -20.49
CA VAL A 150 -3.60 -15.60 -21.13
C VAL A 150 -4.65 -15.97 -20.08
N LEU A 151 -4.30 -16.77 -19.07
CA LEU A 151 -5.25 -17.21 -18.04
C LEU A 151 -5.73 -16.07 -17.10
N SER A 152 -4.86 -15.11 -16.77
CA SER A 152 -5.23 -13.94 -15.96
C SER A 152 -5.97 -12.85 -16.77
N GLN A 153 -5.57 -12.66 -18.02
CA GLN A 153 -6.31 -11.87 -19.01
C GLN A 153 -7.70 -12.46 -19.23
N GLU A 154 -7.82 -13.77 -19.41
CA GLU A 154 -9.09 -14.50 -19.50
C GLU A 154 -9.91 -14.39 -18.21
N GLY A 155 -9.31 -14.47 -17.03
CA GLY A 155 -10.01 -14.27 -15.76
C GLY A 155 -10.65 -12.88 -15.65
N LEU A 156 -9.92 -11.83 -16.06
CA LEU A 156 -10.46 -10.47 -16.12
C LEU A 156 -11.50 -10.33 -17.24
N LEU A 157 -11.30 -10.98 -18.39
CA LEU A 157 -12.25 -11.00 -19.50
C LEU A 157 -13.55 -11.72 -19.10
N ARG A 158 -13.48 -12.83 -18.35
CA ARG A 158 -14.62 -13.57 -17.77
C ARG A 158 -15.37 -12.73 -16.75
N LEU A 159 -14.65 -11.95 -15.93
CA LEU A 159 -15.26 -11.06 -14.94
C LEU A 159 -16.13 -9.98 -15.62
N PHE A 160 -15.68 -9.44 -16.75
CA PHE A 160 -16.38 -8.38 -17.50
C PHE A 160 -17.23 -8.90 -18.68
N SER A 161 -17.12 -10.18 -19.05
CA SER A 161 -17.87 -10.86 -20.11
C SER A 161 -18.26 -12.29 -19.67
N PRO A 162 -19.45 -12.48 -19.07
CA PRO A 162 -19.85 -13.75 -18.46
C PRO A 162 -20.18 -14.90 -19.43
N ASN A 163 -20.15 -14.68 -20.76
CA ASN A 163 -20.51 -15.69 -21.77
C ASN A 163 -19.39 -16.70 -22.11
N ALA A 164 -18.25 -16.66 -21.44
CA ALA A 164 -17.13 -17.58 -21.68
C ALA A 164 -17.18 -18.81 -20.75
N THR A 165 -17.77 -19.91 -21.23
CA THR A 165 -17.84 -21.21 -20.56
C THR A 165 -16.52 -21.98 -20.64
N THR A 166 -15.68 -21.93 -19.60
CA THR A 166 -14.63 -22.94 -19.32
C THR A 166 -14.32 -23.07 -17.82
N GLN A 167 -13.82 -24.25 -17.44
CA GLN A 167 -13.97 -24.99 -16.18
C GLN A 167 -13.51 -24.32 -14.85
N ILE A 168 -14.29 -24.60 -13.79
CA ILE A 168 -14.07 -24.25 -12.37
C ILE A 168 -12.69 -24.71 -11.84
N LYS A 169 -12.09 -25.76 -12.42
CA LYS A 169 -10.84 -26.37 -11.94
C LYS A 169 -9.59 -25.53 -12.22
N GLU A 170 -9.58 -24.71 -13.26
CA GLU A 170 -8.43 -23.83 -13.58
C GLU A 170 -8.38 -22.59 -12.69
N THR A 171 -9.52 -22.16 -12.14
CA THR A 171 -9.63 -20.96 -11.30
C THR A 171 -9.00 -21.15 -9.91
N SER A 172 -9.05 -22.37 -9.35
CA SER A 172 -8.46 -22.68 -8.05
C SER A 172 -6.93 -22.67 -8.07
N ASP A 173 -6.31 -23.20 -9.12
CA ASP A 173 -4.85 -23.25 -9.22
C ASP A 173 -4.24 -21.85 -9.39
N LEU A 174 -4.90 -20.99 -10.18
CA LEU A 174 -4.54 -19.58 -10.31
C LEU A 174 -4.63 -18.82 -8.99
N GLN A 175 -5.70 -19.04 -8.22
CA GLN A 175 -5.90 -18.38 -6.94
C GLN A 175 -4.79 -18.79 -5.94
N ILE A 176 -4.41 -20.07 -5.93
CA ILE A 176 -3.32 -20.57 -5.09
C ILE A 176 -1.98 -19.93 -5.49
N VAL A 177 -1.68 -19.87 -6.79
CA VAL A 177 -0.45 -19.22 -7.29
C VAL A 177 -0.42 -17.73 -6.95
N PHE A 178 -1.56 -17.05 -7.09
CA PHE A 178 -1.72 -15.65 -6.71
C PHE A 178 -1.44 -15.44 -5.22
N LEU A 179 -2.11 -16.20 -4.34
CA LEU A 179 -1.93 -16.10 -2.89
C LEU A 179 -0.49 -16.43 -2.45
N ALA A 180 0.10 -17.48 -3.04
CA ALA A 180 1.47 -17.88 -2.77
C ALA A 180 2.47 -16.78 -3.16
N ARG A 181 2.22 -16.05 -4.25
CA ARG A 181 3.09 -14.97 -4.72
C ARG A 181 3.06 -13.73 -3.82
N PHE A 182 1.88 -13.36 -3.32
CA PHE A 182 1.73 -12.19 -2.43
C PHE A 182 1.97 -12.51 -0.94
N SER A 183 2.05 -13.78 -0.57
CA SER A 183 2.28 -14.22 0.82
C SER A 183 3.63 -13.76 1.42
N PRO A 184 4.79 -13.85 0.72
CA PRO A 184 6.07 -13.46 1.29
C PRO A 184 6.13 -12.00 1.80
N PRO A 185 5.77 -10.96 1.01
CA PRO A 185 5.77 -9.59 1.54
C PRO A 185 4.76 -9.42 2.68
N PHE A 186 3.61 -10.09 2.62
CA PHE A 186 2.60 -10.06 3.69
C PHE A 186 3.14 -10.61 5.02
N VAL A 187 3.72 -11.81 5.01
CA VAL A 187 4.25 -12.46 6.22
C VAL A 187 5.40 -11.64 6.82
N ILE A 188 6.32 -11.15 5.99
CA ILE A 188 7.45 -10.32 6.45
C ILE A 188 6.93 -9.01 7.07
N PHE A 189 5.97 -8.34 6.42
CA PHE A 189 5.37 -7.11 6.94
C PHE A 189 4.65 -7.35 8.27
N LEU A 190 3.89 -8.44 8.37
CA LEU A 190 3.17 -8.84 9.58
C LEU A 190 4.14 -9.06 10.74
N ILE A 191 5.16 -9.91 10.55
CA ILE A 191 6.17 -10.20 11.58
C ILE A 191 6.88 -8.91 12.00
N SER A 192 7.34 -8.10 11.04
CA SER A 192 8.05 -6.87 11.32
C SER A 192 7.21 -5.87 12.12
N THR A 193 5.95 -5.72 11.75
CA THR A 193 5.03 -4.77 12.39
C THR A 193 4.61 -5.23 13.77
N LEU A 194 4.32 -6.53 13.95
CA LEU A 194 4.02 -7.11 15.27
C LEU A 194 5.20 -6.99 16.23
N LEU A 195 6.43 -7.24 15.76
CA LEU A 195 7.64 -7.01 16.55
C LEU A 195 7.78 -5.55 16.97
N LEU A 196 7.51 -4.61 16.05
CA LEU A 196 7.56 -3.19 16.34
C LEU A 196 6.49 -2.78 17.37
N VAL A 197 5.25 -3.24 17.22
CA VAL A 197 4.14 -2.98 18.17
C VAL A 197 4.46 -3.55 19.54
N PHE A 198 4.91 -4.81 19.63
CA PHE A 198 5.26 -5.43 20.89
C PHE A 198 6.40 -4.69 21.60
N SER A 199 7.42 -4.31 20.83
CA SER A 199 8.59 -3.61 21.36
C SER A 199 8.25 -2.21 21.88
N LEU A 200 7.48 -1.41 21.11
CA LEU A 200 7.01 -0.10 21.57
C LEU A 200 6.04 -0.21 22.74
N GLY A 201 5.13 -1.18 22.71
CA GLY A 201 4.17 -1.42 23.79
C GLY A 201 4.87 -1.73 25.10
N ARG A 202 5.83 -2.66 25.07
CA ARG A 202 6.66 -3.01 26.24
C ARG A 202 7.44 -1.81 26.75
N HIS A 203 8.09 -1.06 25.87
CA HIS A 203 8.86 0.12 26.25
C HIS A 203 7.98 1.19 26.90
N THR A 204 6.81 1.47 26.31
CA THR A 204 5.84 2.45 26.84
C THR A 204 5.30 2.01 28.19
N TRP A 205 5.03 0.71 28.36
CA TRP A 205 4.60 0.15 29.64
C TRP A 205 5.69 0.25 30.72
N GLN A 206 6.94 -0.06 30.38
CA GLN A 206 8.09 0.07 31.30
C GLN A 206 8.31 1.53 31.70
N MET A 207 8.26 2.48 30.77
CA MET A 207 8.35 3.90 31.10
C MET A 207 7.23 4.33 32.06
N ARG A 208 5.98 3.89 31.82
CA ARG A 208 4.84 4.23 32.68
C ARG A 208 4.99 3.69 34.11
N ASN A 209 5.54 2.49 34.27
CA ASN A 209 5.71 1.85 35.58
C ASN A 209 6.95 2.34 36.35
N THR A 210 7.91 2.96 35.66
CA THR A 210 9.18 3.42 36.25
C THR A 210 9.16 4.93 36.54
N ALA A 211 8.19 5.68 36.01
CA ALA A 211 8.05 7.12 36.21
C ALA A 211 7.50 7.46 37.61
N THR A 212 8.39 7.57 38.60
CA THR A 212 8.10 8.20 39.89
C THR A 212 8.07 9.73 39.72
N GLY A 213 6.90 10.27 39.35
CA GLY A 213 6.57 11.68 39.56
C GLY A 213 7.15 12.70 38.58
N THR A 214 6.68 12.68 37.33
CA THR A 214 6.26 13.86 36.53
C THR A 214 5.53 13.31 35.30
N ARG A 215 4.34 13.84 34.97
CA ARG A 215 3.53 13.35 33.85
C ARG A 215 4.11 13.88 32.53
N ASP A 216 5.06 13.16 31.97
CA ASP A 216 5.78 13.58 30.75
C ASP A 216 4.90 13.57 29.50
N GLY A 217 5.01 14.62 28.67
CA GLY A 217 4.39 14.72 27.35
C GLY A 217 4.90 13.68 26.32
N SER A 218 5.95 12.91 26.65
CA SER A 218 6.57 11.90 25.78
C SER A 218 5.72 10.62 25.63
N THR A 219 4.87 10.29 26.61
CA THR A 219 4.01 9.11 26.58
C THR A 219 2.94 9.21 25.49
N GLY A 220 2.39 10.41 25.28
CA GLY A 220 1.37 10.66 24.25
C GLY A 220 1.88 10.48 22.82
N VAL A 221 3.14 10.85 22.57
CA VAL A 221 3.78 10.69 21.25
C VAL A 221 4.00 9.21 20.93
N HIS A 222 4.42 8.39 21.90
CA HIS A 222 4.62 6.95 21.72
C HIS A 222 3.31 6.20 21.48
N VAL A 223 2.23 6.57 22.20
CA VAL A 223 0.89 5.99 21.98
C VAL A 223 0.35 6.35 20.60
N SER A 224 0.52 7.60 20.16
CA SER A 224 0.11 8.01 18.81
C SER A 224 0.88 7.26 17.72
N ALA A 225 2.18 7.00 17.93
CA ALA A 225 2.99 6.21 17.00
C ALA A 225 2.51 4.75 16.94
N LEU A 226 2.21 4.14 18.09
CA LEU A 226 1.62 2.79 18.17
C LEU A 226 0.29 2.69 17.41
N LEU A 227 -0.62 3.65 17.62
CA LEU A 227 -1.91 3.69 16.93
C LEU A 227 -1.74 3.84 15.40
N SER A 228 -0.78 4.64 14.97
CA SER A 228 -0.43 4.81 13.55
C SER A 228 0.08 3.50 12.93
N ILE A 229 0.99 2.80 13.61
CA ILE A 229 1.53 1.51 13.18
C ILE A 229 0.43 0.43 13.15
N LEU A 230 -0.46 0.40 14.14
CA LEU A 230 -1.60 -0.51 14.15
C LEU A 230 -2.57 -0.21 13.00
N SER A 231 -2.79 1.06 12.69
CA SER A 231 -3.62 1.47 11.55
C SER A 231 -2.99 1.03 10.22
N PHE A 232 -1.67 1.12 10.07
CA PHE A 232 -0.97 0.55 8.91
C PHE A 232 -1.15 -0.95 8.80
N LEU A 233 -1.08 -1.68 9.92
CA LEU A 233 -1.29 -3.13 9.93
C LEU A 233 -2.69 -3.49 9.44
N VAL A 234 -3.72 -2.81 9.95
CA VAL A 234 -5.11 -3.03 9.55
C VAL A 234 -5.31 -2.75 8.07
N LEU A 235 -4.78 -1.65 7.54
CA LEU A 235 -4.90 -1.32 6.11
C LEU A 235 -4.19 -2.33 5.19
N TYR A 236 -3.02 -2.82 5.60
CA TYR A 236 -2.29 -3.83 4.82
C TYR A 236 -3.08 -5.15 4.81
N LEU A 237 -3.59 -5.57 5.97
CA LEU A 237 -4.40 -6.79 6.09
C LEU A 237 -5.69 -6.67 5.27
N SER A 238 -6.41 -5.55 5.37
CA SER A 238 -7.64 -5.34 4.60
C SER A 238 -7.39 -5.37 3.10
N HIS A 239 -6.28 -4.81 2.63
CA HIS A 239 -5.88 -4.87 1.23
C HIS A 239 -5.57 -6.30 0.77
N TYR A 240 -4.81 -7.07 1.55
CA TYR A 240 -4.52 -8.46 1.24
C TYR A 240 -5.80 -9.32 1.20
N MET A 241 -6.67 -9.17 2.20
CA MET A 241 -7.94 -9.91 2.28
C MET A 241 -8.87 -9.56 1.12
N THR A 242 -9.01 -8.28 0.78
CA THR A 242 -9.85 -7.89 -0.37
C THR A 242 -9.26 -8.31 -1.71
N ALA A 243 -7.94 -8.31 -1.86
CA ALA A 243 -7.28 -8.88 -3.05
C ALA A 243 -7.61 -10.38 -3.20
N ALA A 244 -7.55 -11.14 -2.09
CA ALA A 244 -7.88 -12.56 -2.06
C ALA A 244 -9.36 -12.83 -2.36
N LEU A 245 -10.26 -11.99 -1.84
CA LEU A 245 -11.70 -12.08 -2.13
C LEU A 245 -12.00 -11.74 -3.60
N LEU A 246 -11.38 -10.69 -4.14
CA LEU A 246 -11.56 -10.31 -5.54
C LEU A 246 -11.01 -11.38 -6.50
N SER A 247 -9.89 -12.03 -6.15
CA SER A 247 -9.32 -13.11 -6.97
C SER A 247 -10.07 -14.44 -6.86
N SER A 248 -10.89 -14.62 -5.82
CA SER A 248 -11.72 -15.82 -5.64
C SER A 248 -12.96 -15.87 -6.53
N HIS A 249 -13.32 -14.76 -7.19
CA HIS A 249 -14.52 -14.64 -8.04
C HIS A 249 -15.84 -15.06 -7.35
N ILE A 250 -15.90 -15.04 -6.01
CA ILE A 250 -17.10 -15.41 -5.24
C ILE A 250 -18.25 -14.40 -5.46
N PHE A 251 -17.93 -13.13 -5.70
CA PHE A 251 -18.91 -12.07 -5.88
C PHE A 251 -19.17 -11.78 -7.36
N GLU A 252 -20.45 -11.65 -7.72
CA GLU A 252 -20.84 -11.21 -9.05
C GLU A 252 -20.34 -9.79 -9.35
N LEU A 253 -19.95 -9.54 -10.61
CA LEU A 253 -19.56 -8.21 -11.07
C LEU A 253 -20.69 -7.21 -10.77
N ARG A 254 -20.34 -6.01 -10.28
CA ARG A 254 -21.28 -4.92 -9.94
C ARG A 254 -22.21 -5.23 -8.76
N SER A 255 -22.11 -6.41 -8.14
CA SER A 255 -22.76 -6.64 -6.85
C SER A 255 -22.25 -5.66 -5.79
N PHE A 256 -23.08 -5.39 -4.78
CA PHE A 256 -22.70 -4.52 -3.66
C PHE A 256 -21.40 -4.97 -2.99
N MET A 257 -21.26 -6.27 -2.75
CA MET A 257 -20.07 -6.84 -2.11
C MET A 257 -18.82 -6.67 -2.98
N PHE A 258 -18.94 -6.84 -4.30
CA PHE A 258 -17.84 -6.63 -5.24
C PHE A 258 -17.37 -5.17 -5.24
N LEU A 259 -18.31 -4.22 -5.36
CA LEU A 259 -18.02 -2.78 -5.31
C LEU A 259 -17.42 -2.36 -3.97
N PHE A 260 -17.93 -2.91 -2.86
CA PHE A 260 -17.37 -2.69 -1.53
C PHE A 260 -15.94 -3.22 -1.41
N CYS A 261 -15.65 -4.42 -1.94
CA CYS A 261 -14.29 -4.97 -1.95
C CYS A 261 -13.31 -4.09 -2.74
N ILE A 262 -13.72 -3.57 -3.91
CA ILE A 262 -12.89 -2.65 -4.70
C ILE A 262 -12.61 -1.35 -3.93
N LEU A 263 -13.62 -0.79 -3.26
CA LEU A 263 -13.47 0.42 -2.45
C LEU A 263 -12.45 0.20 -1.32
N VAL A 264 -12.60 -0.89 -0.56
CA VAL A 264 -11.69 -1.24 0.53
C VAL A 264 -10.28 -1.51 -0.01
N PHE A 265 -10.14 -2.23 -1.13
CA PHE A 265 -8.86 -2.48 -1.80
C PHE A 265 -8.12 -1.17 -2.14
N GLY A 266 -8.85 -0.18 -2.65
CA GLY A 266 -8.30 1.14 -2.97
C GLY A 266 -8.14 2.11 -1.80
N SER A 267 -8.72 1.81 -0.64
CA SER A 267 -8.54 2.66 0.54
C SER A 267 -7.12 2.57 1.09
N TYR A 268 -6.41 1.48 0.81
CA TYR A 268 -5.03 1.27 1.23
C TYR A 268 -4.03 2.30 0.69
N PRO A 269 -3.88 2.53 -0.64
CA PRO A 269 -2.94 3.51 -1.18
C PRO A 269 -3.15 4.96 -0.70
N SER A 270 -4.40 5.34 -0.39
CA SER A 270 -4.72 6.67 0.13
C SER A 270 -4.56 6.73 1.66
N GLY A 271 -5.17 5.80 2.39
CA GLY A 271 -5.14 5.73 3.85
C GLY A 271 -3.73 5.58 4.41
N HIS A 272 -2.90 4.72 3.80
CA HIS A 272 -1.50 4.56 4.21
C HIS A 272 -0.73 5.88 4.09
N SER A 273 -0.94 6.65 3.03
CA SER A 273 -0.21 7.90 2.82
C SER A 273 -0.66 9.00 3.79
N ILE A 274 -1.95 9.05 4.14
CA ILE A 274 -2.46 9.96 5.19
C ILE A 274 -1.82 9.64 6.54
N ILE A 275 -1.82 8.37 6.94
CA ILE A 275 -1.25 7.95 8.22
C ILE A 275 0.26 8.24 8.26
N LEU A 276 0.96 8.01 7.14
CA LEU A 276 2.39 8.31 7.02
C LEU A 276 2.70 9.81 7.15
N ILE A 277 1.91 10.67 6.50
CA ILE A 277 2.04 12.12 6.64
C ILE A 277 1.75 12.54 8.08
N SER A 278 0.74 11.97 8.72
CA SER A 278 0.37 12.30 10.09
C SER A 278 1.45 11.88 11.12
N GLY A 279 2.07 10.72 10.90
CA GLY A 279 3.09 10.15 11.79
C GLY A 279 4.50 10.72 11.58
N ASN A 280 4.79 11.35 10.43
CA ASN A 280 6.09 11.93 10.15
C ASN A 280 6.06 13.46 10.32
N PRO A 281 6.73 14.03 11.34
CA PRO A 281 6.64 15.47 11.64
C PRO A 281 7.14 16.35 10.48
N LYS A 282 8.15 15.90 9.73
CA LYS A 282 8.67 16.59 8.54
C LYS A 282 7.63 16.63 7.42
N LEU A 283 7.01 15.50 7.10
CA LEU A 283 5.95 15.43 6.08
C LEU A 283 4.72 16.23 6.52
N LYS A 284 4.33 16.13 7.79
CA LYS A 284 3.22 16.88 8.39
C LYS A 284 3.40 18.39 8.27
N GLN A 285 4.59 18.90 8.60
CA GLN A 285 4.87 20.33 8.52
C GLN A 285 4.84 20.83 7.08
N ASN A 286 5.39 20.07 6.14
CA ASN A 286 5.39 20.46 4.73
C ASN A 286 3.99 20.37 4.12
N ALA A 287 3.20 19.35 4.44
CA ALA A 287 1.81 19.26 4.02
C ALA A 287 0.99 20.48 4.48
N LYS A 288 1.17 20.93 5.74
CA LYS A 288 0.54 22.17 6.23
C LYS A 288 0.95 23.39 5.40
N LYS A 289 2.24 23.54 5.08
CA LYS A 289 2.73 24.65 4.25
C LYS A 289 2.10 24.63 2.85
N PHE A 290 1.99 23.46 2.22
CA PHE A 290 1.34 23.33 0.91
C PHE A 290 -0.14 23.72 0.95
N LEU A 291 -0.87 23.26 1.96
CA LEU A 291 -2.29 23.60 2.12
C LEU A 291 -2.50 25.11 2.39
N LEU A 292 -1.64 25.72 3.22
CA LEU A 292 -1.70 27.15 3.52
C LEU A 292 -1.30 28.03 2.32
N HIS A 293 -0.31 27.61 1.52
CA HIS A 293 0.09 28.36 0.32
C HIS A 293 -1.00 28.34 -0.76
N GLY A 294 -1.74 27.24 -0.86
CA GLY A 294 -2.93 27.17 -1.73
C GLY A 294 -4.07 28.08 -1.28
N GLN A 295 -4.17 28.41 0.01
CA GLN A 295 -5.15 29.37 0.55
C GLN A 295 -4.72 30.83 0.38
N CYS A 296 -3.42 31.13 0.30
CA CYS A 296 -2.92 32.49 0.05
C CYS A 296 -2.90 32.88 -1.45
N CYS A 297 -3.16 31.95 -2.35
CA CYS A 297 -3.27 32.20 -3.80
C CYS A 297 -4.73 32.23 -4.30
N GLN A 298 -5.70 32.31 -3.39
CA GLN A 298 -7.10 32.68 -3.65
C GLN A 298 -7.34 34.14 -3.24
#